data_AF-A0A6J5UG10-F1
#
_entry.id   AF-A0A6J5UG10-F1
#
_cell.length_a   1.000
_cell.length_b   1.000
_cell.length_c   1.000
_cell.angle_alpha   90.00
_cell.angle_beta   90.00
_cell.angle_gamma   90.00
#
_symmetry.space_group_name_H-M   'P 1'
#
loop_
_entity.id
_entity.type
_entity.pdbx_description
1 polymer ?
#
loop_
_entity_poly.entity_id
_entity_poly.type
_entity_poly.pdbx_seq_one_letter_code
_entity_poly.pdbx_strand_id
1 'polypeptide(L)'
;MDAVQALVANIQGLSSAGDISHLHVVLKQAPDSLYAESTRLLPVLDQLDPSKHSLGYLYILEACTSGSISKEQGSALVLPIATFINSCDTEQIRLAPDKFLSVCKRFKDQVMVLEEPLRGVAPMLTAIRKIQTSSEHLTSLHPEFLLLCLLSKCYKAGLSILGDDIFEVDQPRDLFLYCYYGGMICIGQKRFQKALELLHNVVTAPMTVINAIAVEAYKKYILASLIHHGQFSTSLPKYTSSVAQRNLKNFCQPYIELANSYSTGKIEELETCVQKYKEKFENDNNLGLVKQVISSMYKRNIQRLTQTYLTLSLQDIANSVQLNSAKEAEMHVLQMIQDGEIFATINQKDGMVRFLEDPEQYKTCQMIEHIDSSIQRIMALSRKLTAMDENISSDALFLGKVGRERQRFDFDDFDTVPQKFNI
;
A
#
# COMPACT_ATOMS: atom_id res chain seq x y z
N MET A 1 -27.16 29.89 -24.60
CA MET A 1 -25.81 30.08 -25.17
C MET A 1 -25.10 31.26 -24.52
N ASP A 2 -25.80 32.38 -24.29
CA ASP A 2 -25.23 33.59 -23.70
C ASP A 2 -24.62 33.39 -22.29
N ALA A 3 -25.23 32.59 -21.43
CA ALA A 3 -24.74 32.37 -20.07
C ALA A 3 -23.39 31.62 -20.01
N VAL A 4 -23.21 30.59 -20.84
CA VAL A 4 -21.95 29.81 -20.89
C VAL A 4 -20.85 30.64 -21.55
N GLN A 5 -21.15 31.39 -22.60
CA GLN A 5 -20.18 32.29 -23.23
C GLN A 5 -19.77 33.44 -22.30
N ALA A 6 -20.71 34.01 -21.54
CA ALA A 6 -20.39 35.00 -20.51
C ALA A 6 -19.50 34.41 -19.42
N LEU A 7 -19.73 33.16 -18.99
CA LEU A 7 -18.89 32.48 -18.02
C LEU A 7 -17.46 32.27 -18.56
N VAL A 8 -17.30 31.87 -19.82
CA VAL A 8 -15.99 31.72 -20.47
C VAL A 8 -15.24 33.04 -20.53
N ALA A 9 -15.92 34.13 -20.90
CA ALA A 9 -15.34 35.47 -20.91
C ALA A 9 -14.89 35.89 -19.50
N ASN A 10 -15.68 35.60 -18.47
CA ASN A 10 -15.30 35.85 -17.08
C ASN A 10 -14.08 35.02 -16.64
N ILE A 11 -14.02 33.73 -17.02
CA ILE A 11 -12.87 32.87 -16.75
C ILE A 11 -11.61 33.45 -17.38
N GLN A 12 -11.66 33.79 -18.68
CA GLN A 12 -10.51 34.34 -19.41
C GLN A 12 -10.07 35.70 -18.83
N GLY A 13 -11.02 36.59 -18.57
CA GLY A 13 -10.74 37.93 -18.05
C GLY A 13 -10.16 37.91 -16.64
N LEU A 14 -10.80 37.19 -15.70
CA LEU A 14 -10.38 37.16 -14.30
C LEU A 14 -9.09 36.35 -14.09
N SER A 15 -8.89 35.25 -14.82
CA SER A 15 -7.61 34.53 -14.79
C SER A 15 -6.46 35.36 -15.35
N SER A 16 -6.68 36.12 -16.42
CA SER A 16 -5.65 37.01 -16.99
C SER A 16 -5.33 38.20 -16.09
N ALA A 17 -6.32 38.68 -15.33
CA ALA A 17 -6.15 39.75 -14.34
C ALA A 17 -5.54 39.25 -13.01
N GLY A 18 -5.41 37.94 -12.81
CA GLY A 18 -4.94 37.33 -11.57
C GLY A 18 -5.95 37.34 -10.41
N ASP A 19 -7.20 37.73 -10.66
CA ASP A 19 -8.26 37.80 -9.65
C ASP A 19 -8.98 36.45 -9.49
N ILE A 20 -8.21 35.43 -9.07
CA ILE A 20 -8.69 34.05 -8.92
C ILE A 20 -9.71 33.92 -7.79
N SER A 21 -9.61 34.76 -6.75
CA SER A 21 -10.55 34.78 -5.63
C SER A 21 -11.95 35.18 -6.08
N HIS A 22 -12.06 36.25 -6.88
CA HIS A 22 -13.34 36.65 -7.45
C HIS A 22 -13.87 35.61 -8.44
N LEU A 23 -12.99 35.06 -9.29
CA LEU A 23 -13.36 33.97 -10.19
C LEU A 23 -13.97 32.77 -9.44
N HIS A 24 -13.38 32.40 -8.30
CA HIS A 24 -13.87 31.30 -7.48
C HIS A 24 -15.29 31.58 -6.94
N VAL A 25 -15.58 32.82 -6.53
CA VAL A 25 -16.93 33.21 -6.08
C VAL A 25 -17.94 33.09 -7.22
N VAL A 26 -17.61 33.58 -8.42
CA VAL A 26 -18.46 33.47 -9.61
C VAL A 26 -18.75 32.01 -9.95
N LEU A 27 -17.71 31.16 -9.97
CA LEU A 27 -17.85 29.74 -10.30
C LEU A 27 -18.69 28.97 -9.27
N LYS A 28 -18.64 29.33 -7.99
CA LYS A 28 -19.51 28.74 -6.95
C LYS A 28 -21.00 29.04 -7.17
N GLN A 29 -21.33 30.13 -7.87
CA GLN A 29 -22.71 30.51 -8.17
C GLN A 29 -23.22 29.93 -9.50
N ALA A 30 -22.33 29.40 -10.34
CA ALA A 30 -22.66 28.86 -11.66
C ALA A 30 -23.07 27.36 -11.78
N PRO A 31 -23.08 26.49 -10.75
CA PRO A 31 -23.22 25.04 -10.96
C PRO A 31 -24.51 24.63 -11.68
N ASP A 32 -25.66 25.19 -11.31
CA ASP A 32 -26.95 24.83 -11.91
C ASP A 32 -26.97 25.08 -13.43
N SER A 33 -26.36 26.19 -13.86
CA SER A 33 -26.23 26.54 -15.29
C SER A 33 -25.26 25.62 -16.04
N LEU A 34 -24.17 25.19 -15.38
CA LEU A 34 -23.17 24.29 -15.96
C LEU A 34 -23.72 22.87 -16.11
N TYR A 35 -24.42 22.35 -15.11
CA TYR A 35 -24.99 21.01 -15.16
C TYR A 35 -26.11 20.90 -16.20
N ALA A 36 -26.91 21.96 -16.38
CA ALA A 36 -27.98 22.00 -17.39
C ALA A 36 -27.45 21.87 -18.84
N GLU A 37 -26.24 22.36 -19.12
CA GLU A 37 -25.62 22.33 -20.46
C GLU A 37 -24.48 21.29 -20.55
N SER A 38 -24.36 20.37 -19.60
CA SER A 38 -23.24 19.41 -19.46
C SER A 38 -22.83 18.67 -20.74
N THR A 39 -23.77 18.36 -21.64
CA THR A 39 -23.50 17.67 -22.91
C THR A 39 -22.90 18.56 -24.01
N ARG A 40 -22.96 19.89 -23.84
CA ARG A 40 -22.53 20.89 -24.83
C ARG A 40 -21.28 21.66 -24.41
N LEU A 41 -20.75 21.37 -23.22
CA LEU A 41 -19.60 22.05 -22.64
C LEU A 41 -18.25 21.58 -23.19
N LEU A 42 -18.17 20.38 -23.79
CA LEU A 42 -16.89 19.84 -24.26
C LEU A 42 -16.15 20.75 -25.26
N PRO A 43 -16.78 21.30 -26.32
CA PRO A 43 -16.12 22.21 -27.26
C PRO A 43 -15.72 23.56 -26.66
N VAL A 44 -16.26 23.90 -25.48
CA VAL A 44 -15.92 25.14 -24.77
C VAL A 44 -14.51 25.06 -24.19
N LEU A 45 -14.04 23.86 -23.86
CA LEU A 45 -12.69 23.64 -23.33
C LEU A 45 -11.60 24.06 -24.31
N ASP A 46 -11.85 24.00 -25.62
CA ASP A 46 -10.90 24.43 -26.66
C ASP A 46 -10.59 25.94 -26.60
N GLN A 47 -11.45 26.72 -25.94
CA GLN A 47 -11.27 28.16 -25.74
C GLN A 47 -10.46 28.49 -24.48
N LEU A 48 -10.13 27.49 -23.67
CA LEU A 48 -9.49 27.66 -22.36
C LEU A 48 -8.14 26.95 -22.33
N ASP A 49 -7.10 27.70 -21.97
CA ASP A 49 -5.80 27.12 -21.62
C ASP A 49 -5.87 26.40 -20.25
N PRO A 50 -5.55 25.10 -20.17
CA PRO A 50 -5.66 24.31 -18.93
C PRO A 50 -4.69 24.76 -17.84
N SER A 51 -3.58 25.42 -18.17
CA SER A 51 -2.58 25.92 -17.21
C SER A 51 -2.93 27.30 -16.66
N LYS A 52 -3.51 28.17 -17.49
CA LYS A 52 -3.87 29.55 -17.08
C LYS A 52 -5.25 29.64 -16.45
N HIS A 53 -6.21 28.90 -17.00
CA HIS A 53 -7.62 28.95 -16.61
C HIS A 53 -8.03 27.73 -15.77
N SER A 54 -7.11 27.16 -14.99
CA SER A 54 -7.27 25.85 -14.38
C SER A 54 -8.52 25.72 -13.51
N LEU A 55 -8.86 26.75 -12.73
CA LEU A 55 -10.04 26.74 -11.87
C LEU A 55 -11.34 26.70 -12.69
N GLY A 56 -11.46 27.54 -13.72
CA GLY A 56 -12.62 27.55 -14.60
C GLY A 56 -12.73 26.26 -15.43
N TYR A 57 -11.60 25.80 -15.97
CA TYR A 57 -11.50 24.54 -16.71
C TYR A 57 -11.95 23.35 -15.85
N LEU A 58 -11.55 23.32 -14.57
CA LEU A 58 -11.95 22.28 -13.63
C LEU A 58 -13.46 22.24 -13.41
N TYR A 59 -14.12 23.38 -13.22
CA TYR A 59 -15.57 23.45 -13.04
C TYR A 59 -16.33 22.95 -14.27
N ILE A 60 -15.85 23.31 -15.47
CA ILE A 60 -16.47 22.86 -16.73
C ILE A 60 -16.25 21.35 -16.91
N LEU A 61 -15.04 20.83 -16.66
CA LEU A 61 -14.75 19.39 -16.72
C LEU A 61 -15.58 18.58 -15.74
N GLU A 62 -15.72 19.07 -14.51
CA GLU A 62 -16.53 18.40 -13.48
C GLU A 62 -18.00 18.37 -13.89
N ALA A 63 -18.54 19.45 -14.46
CA ALA A 63 -19.88 19.47 -15.03
C ALA A 63 -20.04 18.53 -16.24
N CYS A 64 -19.02 18.40 -17.11
CA CYS A 64 -19.02 17.45 -18.22
C CYS A 64 -19.03 15.99 -17.74
N THR A 65 -18.52 15.73 -16.54
CA THR A 65 -18.29 14.37 -16.02
C THR A 65 -19.23 13.95 -14.89
N SER A 66 -20.13 14.84 -14.45
CA SER A 66 -21.05 14.58 -13.34
C SER A 66 -22.24 13.70 -13.73
N GLY A 67 -22.71 13.82 -14.98
CA GLY A 67 -23.85 13.06 -15.51
C GLY A 67 -23.51 11.65 -16.02
N SER A 68 -24.52 10.92 -16.46
CA SER A 68 -24.33 9.65 -17.19
C SER A 68 -23.81 9.94 -18.58
N ILE A 69 -22.63 9.41 -18.90
CA ILE A 69 -21.92 9.67 -20.16
C ILE A 69 -21.95 8.39 -21.02
N SER A 70 -22.19 8.52 -22.32
CA SER A 70 -22.06 7.36 -23.23
C SER A 70 -20.60 6.92 -23.36
N LYS A 71 -20.33 5.69 -23.82
CA LYS A 71 -18.96 5.21 -24.03
C LYS A 71 -18.18 6.09 -25.02
N GLU A 72 -18.85 6.62 -26.05
CA GLU A 72 -18.23 7.49 -27.05
C GLU A 72 -17.84 8.85 -26.46
N GLN A 73 -18.77 9.47 -25.71
CA GLN A 73 -18.52 10.74 -25.02
C GLN A 73 -17.43 10.58 -23.95
N GLY A 74 -17.44 9.47 -23.22
CA GLY A 74 -16.41 9.11 -22.24
C GLY A 74 -15.03 9.01 -22.89
N SER A 75 -14.94 8.33 -24.03
CA SER A 75 -13.69 8.24 -24.82
C SER A 75 -13.17 9.61 -25.27
N ALA A 76 -14.07 10.49 -25.74
CA ALA A 76 -13.72 11.85 -26.14
C ALA A 76 -13.18 12.71 -24.98
N LEU A 77 -13.60 12.43 -23.74
CA LEU A 77 -13.19 13.15 -22.52
C LEU A 77 -11.84 12.69 -21.96
N VAL A 78 -11.38 11.47 -22.26
CA VAL A 78 -10.13 10.92 -21.69
C VAL A 78 -8.92 11.81 -22.00
N LEU A 79 -8.76 12.24 -23.25
CA LEU A 79 -7.63 13.07 -23.65
C LEU A 79 -7.69 14.48 -23.03
N PRO A 80 -8.80 15.24 -23.11
CA PRO A 80 -8.94 16.53 -22.44
C PRO A 80 -8.65 16.46 -20.93
N ILE A 81 -9.14 15.45 -20.23
CA ILE A 81 -8.91 15.31 -18.79
C ILE A 81 -7.43 15.01 -18.50
N ALA A 82 -6.81 14.08 -19.25
CA ALA A 82 -5.39 13.77 -19.08
C ALA A 82 -4.50 15.00 -19.35
N THR A 83 -4.78 15.76 -20.41
CA THR A 83 -4.08 17.00 -20.74
C THR A 83 -4.23 18.04 -19.62
N PHE A 84 -5.45 18.20 -19.10
CA PHE A 84 -5.72 19.09 -17.97
C PHE A 84 -4.95 18.69 -16.73
N ILE A 85 -5.03 17.42 -16.29
CA ILE A 85 -4.32 16.92 -15.10
C ILE A 85 -2.82 17.18 -15.22
N ASN A 86 -2.23 16.97 -16.40
CA ASN A 86 -0.80 17.19 -16.60
C ASN A 86 -0.43 18.69 -16.59
N SER A 87 -1.29 19.56 -17.10
CA SER A 87 -0.95 20.97 -17.35
C SER A 87 -1.49 21.97 -16.33
N CYS A 88 -2.48 21.59 -15.50
CA CYS A 88 -3.16 22.50 -14.59
C CYS A 88 -2.25 23.11 -13.52
N ASP A 89 -2.56 24.34 -13.12
CA ASP A 89 -1.94 25.02 -12.00
C ASP A 89 -2.40 24.44 -10.65
N THR A 90 -1.43 24.16 -9.78
CA THR A 90 -1.67 23.49 -8.50
C THR A 90 -2.42 24.38 -7.51
N GLU A 91 -2.12 25.68 -7.46
CA GLU A 91 -2.75 26.59 -6.51
C GLU A 91 -4.22 26.81 -6.86
N GLN A 92 -4.54 26.92 -8.15
CA GLN A 92 -5.92 27.02 -8.62
C GLN A 92 -6.75 25.77 -8.31
N ILE A 93 -6.23 24.56 -8.56
CA ILE A 93 -7.01 23.34 -8.28
C ILE A 93 -7.21 23.10 -6.78
N ARG A 94 -6.29 23.57 -5.93
CA ARG A 94 -6.39 23.49 -4.46
C ARG A 94 -7.48 24.38 -3.88
N LEU A 95 -8.02 25.34 -4.65
CA LEU A 95 -9.21 26.10 -4.27
C LEU A 95 -10.49 25.25 -4.33
N ALA A 96 -10.53 24.20 -5.15
CA ALA A 96 -11.68 23.31 -5.31
C ALA A 96 -11.24 21.82 -5.35
N PRO A 97 -10.62 21.30 -4.28
CA PRO A 97 -10.00 19.98 -4.28
C PRO A 97 -11.02 18.86 -4.52
N ASP A 98 -12.23 18.96 -3.96
CA ASP A 98 -13.29 17.96 -4.15
C ASP A 98 -13.68 17.78 -5.63
N LYS A 99 -13.72 18.87 -6.39
CA LYS A 99 -14.00 18.84 -7.84
C LYS A 99 -12.85 18.18 -8.59
N PHE A 100 -11.60 18.50 -8.24
CA PHE A 100 -10.42 17.88 -8.85
C PHE A 100 -10.37 16.36 -8.59
N LEU A 101 -10.64 15.96 -7.35
CA LEU A 101 -10.75 14.55 -6.96
C LEU A 101 -11.88 13.84 -7.72
N SER A 102 -13.03 14.50 -7.88
CA SER A 102 -14.16 13.97 -8.66
C SER A 102 -13.77 13.72 -10.12
N VAL A 103 -13.17 14.70 -10.79
CA VAL A 103 -12.70 14.59 -12.18
C VAL A 103 -11.67 13.47 -12.34
N CYS A 104 -10.70 13.35 -11.42
CA CYS A 104 -9.70 12.28 -11.46
C CYS A 104 -10.32 10.89 -11.27
N LYS A 105 -11.27 10.74 -10.35
CA LYS A 105 -12.00 9.49 -10.14
C LYS A 105 -12.83 9.11 -11.37
N ARG A 106 -13.53 10.08 -11.97
CA ARG A 106 -14.26 9.88 -13.24
C ARG A 106 -13.34 9.49 -14.38
N PHE A 107 -12.19 10.15 -14.52
CA PHE A 107 -11.18 9.79 -15.50
C PHE A 107 -10.71 8.35 -15.36
N LYS A 108 -10.40 7.92 -14.13
CA LYS A 108 -10.07 6.52 -13.83
C LYS A 108 -11.21 5.57 -14.20
N ASP A 109 -12.47 5.91 -13.91
CA ASP A 109 -13.62 5.09 -14.31
C ASP A 109 -13.74 4.98 -15.84
N GLN A 110 -13.49 6.07 -16.58
CA GLN A 110 -13.56 6.07 -18.05
C GLN A 110 -12.48 5.18 -18.67
N VAL A 111 -11.22 5.30 -18.25
CA VAL A 111 -10.15 4.42 -18.79
C VAL A 111 -10.38 2.95 -18.43
N MET A 112 -11.07 2.67 -17.32
CA MET A 112 -11.50 1.33 -16.93
C MET A 112 -12.60 0.79 -17.85
N VAL A 113 -13.62 1.59 -18.16
CA VAL A 113 -14.71 1.23 -19.10
C VAL A 113 -14.18 1.00 -20.53
N LEU A 114 -13.11 1.70 -20.91
CA LEU A 114 -12.44 1.52 -22.19
C LEU A 114 -11.46 0.34 -22.20
N GLU A 115 -11.27 -0.34 -21.06
CA GLU A 115 -10.29 -1.44 -20.90
C GLU A 115 -8.84 -1.01 -21.16
N GLU A 116 -8.52 0.27 -20.97
CA GLU A 116 -7.19 0.86 -21.19
C GLU A 116 -6.60 1.48 -19.89
N PRO A 117 -6.48 0.73 -18.78
CA PRO A 117 -6.04 1.28 -17.49
C PRO A 117 -4.64 1.90 -17.53
N LEU A 118 -3.79 1.48 -18.47
CA LEU A 118 -2.45 2.02 -18.66
C LEU A 118 -2.47 3.53 -18.94
N ARG A 119 -3.47 4.02 -19.69
CA ARG A 119 -3.61 5.45 -20.03
C ARG A 119 -3.85 6.31 -18.79
N GLY A 120 -4.39 5.73 -17.72
CA GLY A 120 -4.63 6.42 -16.46
C GLY A 120 -3.41 6.54 -15.56
N VAL A 121 -2.39 5.69 -15.72
CA VAL A 121 -1.27 5.58 -14.77
C VAL A 121 -0.50 6.89 -14.62
N ALA A 122 0.03 7.44 -15.72
CA ALA A 122 0.85 8.65 -15.64
C ALA A 122 0.06 9.90 -15.20
N PRO A 123 -1.14 10.20 -15.76
CA PRO A 123 -1.92 11.34 -15.29
C PRO A 123 -2.33 11.21 -13.81
N MET A 124 -2.73 10.02 -13.35
CA MET A 124 -3.12 9.84 -11.94
C MET A 124 -1.95 10.03 -10.98
N LEU A 125 -0.73 9.64 -11.36
CA LEU A 125 0.48 9.93 -10.58
C LEU A 125 0.73 11.45 -10.50
N THR A 126 0.57 12.16 -11.63
CA THR A 126 0.66 13.62 -11.65
C THR A 126 -0.40 14.26 -10.76
N ALA A 127 -1.64 13.77 -10.80
CA ALA A 127 -2.74 14.27 -9.98
C ALA A 127 -2.46 14.12 -8.49
N ILE A 128 -1.93 12.96 -8.05
CA ILE A 128 -1.52 12.75 -6.66
C ILE A 128 -0.51 13.82 -6.25
N ARG A 129 0.56 14.01 -7.02
CA ARG A 129 1.63 14.97 -6.70
C ARG A 129 1.16 16.42 -6.63
N LYS A 130 0.13 16.79 -7.40
CA LYS A 130 -0.43 18.15 -7.38
C LYS A 130 -1.36 18.39 -6.19
N ILE A 131 -2.21 17.42 -5.85
CA ILE A 131 -3.20 17.59 -4.78
C ILE A 131 -2.62 17.32 -3.38
N GLN A 132 -1.60 16.46 -3.29
CA GLN A 132 -0.96 16.12 -2.03
C GLN A 132 -0.27 17.35 -1.43
N THR A 133 -0.48 17.57 -0.14
CA THR A 133 0.13 18.66 0.65
C THR A 133 1.51 18.26 1.18
N SER A 134 1.68 16.99 1.53
CA SER A 134 2.92 16.37 2.03
C SER A 134 3.00 14.93 1.54
N SER A 135 4.19 14.41 1.26
CA SER A 135 4.42 12.99 0.89
C SER A 135 3.88 12.00 1.94
N GLU A 136 3.64 12.49 3.15
CA GLU A 136 3.16 11.72 4.31
C GLU A 136 1.62 11.63 4.38
N HIS A 137 0.90 12.38 3.54
CA HIS A 137 -0.57 12.42 3.51
C HIS A 137 -1.14 11.49 2.45
N LEU A 138 -2.03 10.57 2.87
CA LEU A 138 -2.75 9.66 1.99
C LEU A 138 -3.98 10.33 1.40
N THR A 139 -3.88 10.74 0.13
CA THR A 139 -5.01 11.25 -0.64
C THR A 139 -5.88 10.13 -1.19
N SER A 140 -7.17 10.41 -1.44
CA SER A 140 -8.10 9.44 -2.04
C SER A 140 -7.77 8.98 -3.48
N LEU A 141 -6.74 9.56 -4.11
CA LEU A 141 -6.26 9.14 -5.44
C LEU A 141 -5.20 8.03 -5.39
N HIS A 142 -4.51 7.86 -4.26
CA HIS A 142 -3.50 6.81 -4.08
C HIS A 142 -4.03 5.41 -4.37
N PRO A 143 -5.13 4.94 -3.76
CA PRO A 143 -5.68 3.61 -4.05
C PRO A 143 -6.15 3.47 -5.51
N GLU A 144 -6.72 4.53 -6.10
CA GLU A 144 -7.17 4.52 -7.50
C GLU A 144 -5.99 4.37 -8.48
N PHE A 145 -4.88 5.05 -8.22
CA PHE A 145 -3.64 4.91 -8.98
C PHE A 145 -3.02 3.50 -8.84
N LEU A 146 -2.97 2.95 -7.62
CA LEU A 146 -2.45 1.60 -7.40
C LEU A 146 -3.31 0.54 -8.10
N LEU A 147 -4.63 0.72 -8.12
CA LEU A 147 -5.54 -0.15 -8.88
C LEU A 147 -5.20 -0.14 -10.38
N LEU A 148 -5.01 1.05 -10.97
CA LEU A 148 -4.59 1.18 -12.37
C LEU A 148 -3.24 0.50 -12.63
N CYS A 149 -2.26 0.68 -11.72
CA CYS A 149 -0.96 0.02 -11.82
C CYS A 149 -1.07 -1.50 -11.76
N LEU A 150 -1.95 -2.03 -10.90
CA LEU A 150 -2.16 -3.46 -10.75
C LEU A 150 -2.76 -4.06 -12.03
N LEU A 151 -3.81 -3.45 -12.57
CA LEU A 151 -4.51 -3.94 -13.75
C LEU A 151 -3.69 -3.81 -15.03
N SER A 152 -2.91 -2.73 -15.16
CA SER A 152 -1.97 -2.52 -16.27
C SER A 152 -0.63 -3.24 -16.09
N LYS A 153 -0.43 -3.97 -14.98
CA LYS A 153 0.84 -4.61 -14.59
C LYS A 153 2.03 -3.65 -14.53
N CYS A 154 1.79 -2.35 -14.35
CA CYS A 154 2.80 -1.30 -14.22
C CYS A 154 3.31 -1.15 -12.78
N TYR A 155 3.82 -2.25 -12.22
CA TYR A 155 4.24 -2.32 -10.82
C TYR A 155 5.38 -1.35 -10.47
N LYS A 156 6.28 -1.04 -11.41
CA LYS A 156 7.36 -0.06 -11.19
C LYS A 156 6.81 1.35 -10.90
N ALA A 157 5.73 1.74 -11.60
CA ALA A 157 5.05 3.00 -11.32
C ALA A 157 4.38 2.96 -9.94
N GLY A 158 3.68 1.87 -9.62
CA GLY A 158 3.06 1.68 -8.31
C GLY A 158 4.05 1.75 -7.14
N LEU A 159 5.23 1.14 -7.29
CA LEU A 159 6.30 1.19 -6.27
C LEU A 159 6.81 2.60 -5.97
N SER A 160 6.65 3.56 -6.90
CA SER A 160 7.18 4.92 -6.72
C SER A 160 6.53 5.70 -5.59
N ILE A 161 5.30 5.36 -5.19
CA ILE A 161 4.59 5.98 -4.06
C ILE A 161 4.57 5.10 -2.81
N LEU A 162 4.94 3.81 -2.93
CA LEU A 162 4.96 2.87 -1.81
C LEU A 162 6.26 2.95 -0.98
N GLY A 163 7.22 3.76 -1.44
CA GLY A 163 8.44 4.07 -0.71
C GLY A 163 8.24 5.12 0.38
N ASP A 164 7.19 5.93 0.27
CA ASP A 164 6.90 7.00 1.21
C ASP A 164 6.21 6.45 2.47
N ASP A 165 6.59 6.99 3.63
CA ASP A 165 5.95 6.65 4.90
C ASP A 165 4.73 7.56 5.11
N ILE A 166 3.55 6.94 5.14
CA ILE A 166 2.25 7.61 5.26
C ILE A 166 1.87 7.68 6.74
N PHE A 167 1.53 8.87 7.22
CA PHE A 167 1.15 9.14 8.62
C PHE A 167 -0.21 9.79 8.77
N GLU A 168 -0.69 10.50 7.75
CA GLU A 168 -1.97 11.17 7.76
C GLU A 168 -2.94 10.48 6.80
N VAL A 169 -4.14 10.17 7.30
CA VAL A 169 -5.17 9.42 6.58
C VAL A 169 -6.53 10.03 6.88
N ASP A 170 -7.24 10.49 5.85
CA ASP A 170 -8.56 11.09 6.02
C ASP A 170 -9.67 10.04 6.08
N GLN A 171 -9.57 9.00 5.24
CA GLN A 171 -10.62 8.01 5.02
C GLN A 171 -10.10 6.59 5.28
N PRO A 172 -10.70 5.83 6.20
CA PRO A 172 -10.27 4.46 6.49
C PRO A 172 -10.23 3.58 5.24
N ARG A 173 -11.27 3.66 4.39
CA ARG A 173 -11.37 2.85 3.16
C ARG A 173 -10.16 3.04 2.24
N ASP A 174 -9.66 4.27 2.13
CA ASP A 174 -8.54 4.59 1.25
C ASP A 174 -7.24 3.94 1.78
N LEU A 175 -7.05 3.89 3.10
CA LEU A 175 -5.96 3.15 3.73
C LEU A 175 -6.07 1.64 3.46
N PHE A 176 -7.24 1.04 3.65
CA PHE A 176 -7.46 -0.39 3.37
C PHE A 176 -7.06 -0.73 1.92
N LEU A 177 -7.51 0.06 0.95
CA LEU A 177 -7.24 -0.16 -0.47
C LEU A 177 -5.78 0.14 -0.83
N TYR A 178 -5.22 1.24 -0.32
CA TYR A 178 -3.82 1.61 -0.54
C TYR A 178 -2.89 0.48 -0.10
N CYS A 179 -3.05 0.02 1.13
CA CYS A 179 -2.23 -1.04 1.68
C CYS A 179 -2.49 -2.39 1.00
N TYR A 180 -3.74 -2.73 0.66
CA TYR A 180 -4.05 -3.98 -0.03
C TYR A 180 -3.46 -4.04 -1.45
N TYR A 181 -3.71 -3.01 -2.28
CA TYR A 181 -3.18 -2.95 -3.64
C TYR A 181 -1.65 -2.79 -3.65
N GLY A 182 -1.11 -1.99 -2.72
CA GLY A 182 0.33 -1.86 -2.53
C GLY A 182 0.98 -3.20 -2.14
N GLY A 183 0.34 -3.95 -1.23
CA GLY A 183 0.75 -5.30 -0.86
C GLY A 183 0.77 -6.25 -2.05
N MET A 184 -0.25 -6.22 -2.91
CA MET A 184 -0.29 -7.02 -4.14
C MET A 184 0.81 -6.65 -5.13
N ILE A 185 1.09 -5.36 -5.33
CA ILE A 185 2.18 -4.89 -6.19
C ILE A 185 3.54 -5.35 -5.65
N CYS A 186 3.76 -5.22 -4.34
CA CYS A 186 4.98 -5.69 -3.67
C CYS A 186 5.14 -7.20 -3.79
N ILE A 187 4.06 -7.99 -3.62
CA ILE A 187 4.06 -9.44 -3.88
C ILE A 187 4.44 -9.74 -5.33
N GLY A 188 3.84 -9.04 -6.30
CA GLY A 188 4.13 -9.23 -7.73
C GLY A 188 5.59 -8.93 -8.10
N GLN A 189 6.26 -8.08 -7.32
CA GLN A 189 7.68 -7.73 -7.44
C GLN A 189 8.58 -8.53 -6.49
N LYS A 190 8.04 -9.54 -5.78
CA LYS A 190 8.73 -10.36 -4.77
C LYS A 190 9.36 -9.56 -3.61
N ARG A 191 8.87 -8.34 -3.36
CA ARG A 191 9.24 -7.51 -2.19
C ARG A 191 8.39 -7.90 -0.98
N PHE A 192 8.56 -9.13 -0.51
CA PHE A 192 7.68 -9.72 0.51
C PHE A 192 7.71 -8.96 1.84
N GLN A 193 8.87 -8.45 2.27
CA GLN A 193 8.98 -7.65 3.49
C GLN A 193 8.02 -6.45 3.49
N LYS A 194 8.10 -5.60 2.44
CA LYS A 194 7.20 -4.44 2.31
C LYS A 194 5.75 -4.85 2.09
N ALA A 195 5.50 -5.97 1.38
CA ALA A 195 4.14 -6.49 1.23
C ALA A 195 3.53 -6.88 2.58
N LEU A 196 4.30 -7.53 3.46
CA LEU A 196 3.86 -7.93 4.78
C LEU A 196 3.55 -6.73 5.65
N GLU A 197 4.38 -5.68 5.64
CA GLU A 197 4.09 -4.42 6.33
C GLU A 197 2.75 -3.82 5.90
N LEU A 198 2.52 -3.71 4.58
CA LEU A 198 1.29 -3.15 4.04
C LEU A 198 0.07 -4.03 4.38
N LEU A 199 0.15 -5.34 4.18
CA LEU A 199 -0.96 -6.26 4.49
C LEU A 199 -1.25 -6.32 5.99
N HIS A 200 -0.22 -6.24 6.84
CA HIS A 200 -0.36 -6.15 8.29
C HIS A 200 -1.14 -4.89 8.69
N ASN A 201 -0.83 -3.74 8.08
CA ASN A 201 -1.56 -2.50 8.31
C ASN A 201 -3.06 -2.65 8.00
N VAL A 202 -3.44 -3.38 6.94
CA VAL A 202 -4.86 -3.69 6.63
C VAL A 202 -5.50 -4.53 7.73
N VAL A 203 -4.80 -5.57 8.18
CA VAL A 203 -5.31 -6.54 9.17
C VAL A 203 -5.48 -5.90 10.55
N THR A 204 -4.59 -4.97 10.92
CA THR A 204 -4.63 -4.32 12.23
C THR A 204 -5.37 -2.99 12.25
N ALA A 205 -5.74 -2.44 11.10
CA ALA A 205 -6.48 -1.19 11.01
C ALA A 205 -7.79 -1.27 11.83
N PRO A 206 -8.14 -0.22 12.59
CA PRO A 206 -9.39 -0.18 13.34
C PRO A 206 -10.60 -0.43 12.43
N MET A 207 -11.45 -1.38 12.82
CA MET A 207 -12.69 -1.69 12.12
C MET A 207 -13.79 -2.12 13.08
N THR A 208 -14.99 -1.61 12.87
CA THR A 208 -16.21 -1.96 13.64
C THR A 208 -16.95 -3.14 13.02
N VAL A 209 -16.81 -3.34 11.72
CA VAL A 209 -17.39 -4.45 10.95
C VAL A 209 -16.30 -5.04 10.08
N ILE A 210 -16.33 -6.36 9.91
CA ILE A 210 -15.40 -7.03 9.01
C ILE A 210 -15.69 -6.62 7.56
N ASN A 211 -14.65 -6.29 6.81
CA ASN A 211 -14.77 -5.94 5.40
C ASN A 211 -14.02 -6.94 4.51
N ALA A 212 -14.47 -7.08 3.26
CA ALA A 212 -13.91 -8.04 2.32
C ALA A 212 -12.42 -7.76 2.00
N ILE A 213 -11.99 -6.50 2.02
CA ILE A 213 -10.60 -6.11 1.78
C ILE A 213 -9.68 -6.71 2.85
N ALA A 214 -10.08 -6.61 4.13
CA ALA A 214 -9.33 -7.17 5.25
C ALA A 214 -9.25 -8.70 5.19
N VAL A 215 -10.32 -9.38 4.78
CA VAL A 215 -10.34 -10.83 4.58
C VAL A 215 -9.35 -11.23 3.48
N GLU A 216 -9.41 -10.59 2.31
CA GLU A 216 -8.49 -10.86 1.20
C GLU A 216 -7.04 -10.51 1.52
N ALA A 217 -6.81 -9.43 2.26
CA ALA A 217 -5.49 -9.05 2.74
C ALA A 217 -4.93 -10.09 3.72
N TYR A 218 -5.75 -10.60 4.65
CA TYR A 218 -5.31 -11.60 5.61
C TYR A 218 -4.94 -12.93 4.94
N LYS A 219 -5.70 -13.37 3.93
CA LYS A 219 -5.33 -14.55 3.10
C LYS A 219 -3.93 -14.39 2.51
N LYS A 220 -3.67 -13.25 1.86
CA LYS A 220 -2.36 -12.95 1.24
C LYS A 220 -1.26 -12.73 2.27
N TYR A 221 -1.58 -12.18 3.45
CA TYR A 221 -0.67 -12.00 4.56
C TYR A 221 -0.15 -13.35 5.09
N ILE A 222 -1.05 -14.34 5.24
CA ILE A 222 -0.67 -15.71 5.61
C ILE A 222 0.30 -16.27 4.57
N LEU A 223 -0.06 -16.25 3.28
CA LEU A 223 0.78 -16.81 2.22
C LEU A 223 2.14 -16.14 2.13
N ALA A 224 2.18 -14.80 2.16
CA ALA A 224 3.43 -14.05 2.13
C ALA A 224 4.29 -14.32 3.38
N SER A 225 3.68 -14.54 4.55
CA SER A 225 4.40 -14.85 5.79
C SER A 225 5.05 -16.23 5.70
N LEU A 226 4.35 -17.22 5.15
CA LEU A 226 4.90 -18.55 4.91
C LEU A 226 6.07 -18.51 3.92
N ILE A 227 5.95 -17.73 2.84
CA ILE A 227 7.01 -17.61 1.83
C ILE A 227 8.25 -16.89 2.39
N HIS A 228 8.06 -15.78 3.12
CA HIS A 228 9.17 -14.93 3.54
C HIS A 228 9.77 -15.33 4.89
N HIS A 229 8.94 -15.57 5.90
CA HIS A 229 9.39 -15.91 7.25
C HIS A 229 9.51 -17.42 7.48
N GLY A 230 8.88 -18.24 6.62
CA GLY A 230 8.82 -19.70 6.82
C GLY A 230 7.92 -20.12 7.99
N GLN A 231 7.08 -19.22 8.50
CA GLN A 231 6.16 -19.48 9.60
C GLN A 231 5.03 -18.45 9.62
N PHE A 232 3.93 -18.80 10.28
CA PHE A 232 2.81 -17.91 10.50
C PHE A 232 2.25 -18.09 11.92
N SER A 233 2.01 -16.99 12.62
CA SER A 233 1.27 -17.02 13.89
C SER A 233 -0.14 -16.49 13.69
N THR A 234 -1.12 -17.22 14.18
CA THR A 234 -2.52 -16.76 14.19
C THR A 234 -2.78 -15.65 15.21
N SER A 235 -1.83 -15.36 16.10
CA SER A 235 -1.97 -14.30 17.11
C SER A 235 -1.71 -12.93 16.48
N LEU A 236 -2.74 -12.10 16.46
CA LEU A 236 -2.63 -10.69 16.07
C LEU A 236 -2.23 -9.82 17.27
N PRO A 237 -1.59 -8.66 17.05
CA PRO A 237 -1.28 -7.73 18.12
C PRO A 237 -2.51 -7.36 18.97
N LYS A 238 -2.30 -7.12 20.26
CA LYS A 238 -3.40 -6.82 21.23
C LYS A 238 -4.24 -5.61 20.84
N TYR A 239 -3.67 -4.64 20.13
CA TYR A 239 -4.35 -3.43 19.65
C TYR A 239 -5.24 -3.68 18.42
N THR A 240 -5.19 -4.87 17.82
CA THR A 240 -6.04 -5.23 16.67
C THR A 240 -7.50 -5.30 17.14
N SER A 241 -8.45 -4.87 16.31
CA SER A 241 -9.86 -4.84 16.69
C SER A 241 -10.37 -6.24 17.06
N SER A 242 -11.25 -6.30 18.06
CA SER A 242 -11.86 -7.57 18.51
C SER A 242 -12.63 -8.26 17.39
N VAL A 243 -13.23 -7.48 16.48
CA VAL A 243 -13.92 -7.98 15.29
C VAL A 243 -12.94 -8.66 14.33
N ALA A 244 -11.78 -8.07 14.08
CA ALA A 244 -10.74 -8.68 13.24
C ALA A 244 -10.21 -9.98 13.89
N GLN A 245 -9.83 -9.92 15.17
CA GLN A 245 -9.32 -11.07 15.92
C GLN A 245 -10.29 -12.26 15.93
N ARG A 246 -11.59 -12.00 16.11
CA ARG A 246 -12.62 -13.06 16.15
C ARG A 246 -12.93 -13.64 14.78
N ASN A 247 -13.03 -12.80 13.76
CA ASN A 247 -13.65 -13.20 12.49
C ASN A 247 -12.67 -13.54 11.38
N LEU A 248 -11.49 -12.91 11.30
CA LEU A 248 -10.54 -13.15 10.19
C LEU A 248 -10.10 -14.61 10.11
N LYS A 249 -9.85 -15.25 11.26
CA LYS A 249 -9.54 -16.68 11.34
C LYS A 249 -10.67 -17.54 10.76
N ASN A 250 -11.92 -17.21 11.09
CA ASN A 250 -13.10 -17.97 10.66
C ASN A 250 -13.33 -17.87 9.15
N PHE A 251 -13.12 -16.69 8.55
CA PHE A 251 -13.26 -16.51 7.11
C PHE A 251 -12.10 -17.09 6.29
N CYS A 252 -10.95 -17.36 6.93
CA CYS A 252 -9.72 -17.79 6.24
C CYS A 252 -9.27 -19.21 6.63
N GLN A 253 -10.18 -20.06 7.12
CA GLN A 253 -9.83 -21.42 7.60
C GLN A 253 -8.99 -22.26 6.63
N PRO A 254 -9.26 -22.30 5.30
CA PRO A 254 -8.39 -23.02 4.36
C PRO A 254 -6.93 -22.56 4.37
N TYR A 255 -6.69 -21.26 4.58
CA TYR A 255 -5.35 -20.68 4.65
C TYR A 255 -4.68 -20.95 6.01
N ILE A 256 -5.48 -21.01 7.09
CA ILE A 256 -5.00 -21.40 8.42
C ILE A 256 -4.62 -22.88 8.44
N GLU A 257 -5.43 -23.76 7.84
CA GLU A 257 -5.09 -25.18 7.66
C GLU A 257 -3.83 -25.36 6.82
N LEU A 258 -3.67 -24.58 5.74
CA LEU A 258 -2.43 -24.55 4.96
C LEU A 258 -1.22 -24.17 5.82
N ALA A 259 -1.33 -23.12 6.63
CA ALA A 259 -0.25 -22.69 7.54
C ALA A 259 0.08 -23.74 8.61
N ASN A 260 -0.94 -24.43 9.14
CA ASN A 260 -0.75 -25.53 10.08
C ASN A 260 -0.08 -26.74 9.42
N SER A 261 -0.45 -27.07 8.18
CA SER A 261 0.23 -28.11 7.41
C SER A 261 1.67 -27.72 7.06
N TYR A 262 1.93 -26.44 6.83
CA TYR A 262 3.28 -25.95 6.57
C TYR A 262 4.19 -26.12 7.80
N SER A 263 3.68 -25.90 9.02
CA SER A 263 4.50 -26.00 10.23
C SER A 263 4.98 -27.42 10.55
N THR A 264 4.35 -28.48 9.99
CA THR A 264 4.82 -29.86 10.15
C THR A 264 6.11 -30.16 9.38
N GLY A 265 6.43 -29.34 8.37
CA GLY A 265 7.62 -29.50 7.52
C GLY A 265 7.52 -30.64 6.49
N LYS A 266 6.39 -31.34 6.43
CA LYS A 266 6.17 -32.47 5.50
C LYS A 266 5.49 -31.99 4.22
N ILE A 267 6.13 -32.27 3.09
CA ILE A 267 5.66 -31.77 1.79
C ILE A 267 4.40 -32.49 1.33
N GLU A 268 4.33 -33.81 1.49
CA GLU A 268 3.14 -34.60 1.10
C GLU A 268 1.86 -34.15 1.82
N GLU A 269 1.95 -33.82 3.12
CA GLU A 269 0.82 -33.28 3.89
C GLU A 269 0.39 -31.92 3.35
N LEU A 270 1.36 -31.06 3.03
CA LEU A 270 1.12 -29.73 2.46
C LEU A 270 0.47 -29.83 1.08
N GLU A 271 0.97 -30.69 0.19
CA GLU A 271 0.41 -30.91 -1.14
C GLU A 271 -1.01 -31.47 -1.07
N THR A 272 -1.26 -32.40 -0.14
CA THR A 272 -2.61 -32.94 0.13
C THR A 272 -3.56 -31.83 0.60
N CYS A 273 -3.11 -30.96 1.50
CA CYS A 273 -3.88 -29.80 1.96
C CYS A 273 -4.21 -28.83 0.80
N VAL A 274 -3.23 -28.57 -0.07
CA VAL A 274 -3.40 -27.72 -1.25
C VAL A 274 -4.42 -28.33 -2.21
N GLN A 275 -4.34 -29.63 -2.46
CA GLN A 275 -5.28 -30.31 -3.35
C GLN A 275 -6.70 -30.33 -2.77
N LYS A 276 -6.85 -30.51 -1.44
CA LYS A 276 -8.14 -30.44 -0.73
C LYS A 276 -8.84 -29.08 -0.93
N TYR A 277 -8.09 -27.98 -0.93
CA TYR A 277 -8.63 -26.62 -1.02
C TYR A 277 -8.38 -25.91 -2.36
N LYS A 278 -7.97 -26.65 -3.38
CA LYS A 278 -7.55 -26.10 -4.69
C LYS A 278 -8.59 -25.15 -5.28
N GLU A 279 -9.85 -25.56 -5.33
CA GLU A 279 -10.95 -24.73 -5.87
C GLU A 279 -11.11 -23.41 -5.10
N LYS A 280 -10.89 -23.41 -3.77
CA LYS A 280 -10.95 -22.18 -2.96
C LYS A 280 -9.81 -21.24 -3.30
N PHE A 281 -8.59 -21.75 -3.46
CA PHE A 281 -7.44 -20.94 -3.85
C PHE A 281 -7.54 -20.40 -5.28
N GLU A 282 -8.16 -21.15 -6.19
CA GLU A 282 -8.46 -20.70 -7.55
C GLU A 282 -9.52 -19.59 -7.56
N ASN A 283 -10.64 -19.78 -6.86
CA ASN A 283 -11.70 -18.78 -6.74
C ASN A 283 -11.19 -17.47 -6.10
N ASP A 284 -10.29 -17.56 -5.12
CA ASP A 284 -9.66 -16.41 -4.48
C ASP A 284 -8.52 -15.79 -5.31
N ASN A 285 -8.20 -16.34 -6.49
CA ASN A 285 -7.09 -15.93 -7.37
C ASN A 285 -5.70 -15.95 -6.68
N ASN A 286 -5.50 -16.87 -5.72
CA ASN A 286 -4.28 -16.97 -4.92
C ASN A 286 -3.48 -18.25 -5.22
N LEU A 287 -3.93 -19.13 -6.12
CA LEU A 287 -3.26 -20.42 -6.41
C LEU A 287 -1.77 -20.27 -6.75
N GLY A 288 -1.39 -19.22 -7.50
CA GLY A 288 0.02 -18.96 -7.82
C GLY A 288 0.89 -18.72 -6.59
N LEU A 289 0.37 -18.02 -5.59
CA LEU A 289 1.07 -17.80 -4.31
C LEU A 289 1.11 -19.07 -3.47
N VAL A 290 0.03 -19.86 -3.47
CA VAL A 290 0.01 -21.16 -2.78
C VAL A 290 1.07 -22.10 -3.35
N LYS A 291 1.27 -22.13 -4.68
CA LYS A 291 2.38 -22.87 -5.29
C LYS A 291 3.75 -22.38 -4.81
N GLN A 292 3.93 -21.06 -4.65
CA GLN A 292 5.17 -20.51 -4.08
C GLN A 292 5.36 -20.89 -2.62
N VAL A 293 4.29 -21.03 -1.83
CA VAL A 293 4.36 -21.59 -0.47
C VAL A 293 4.94 -23.00 -0.51
N ILE A 294 4.45 -23.88 -1.39
CA ILE A 294 5.03 -25.23 -1.56
C ILE A 294 6.51 -25.14 -1.93
N SER A 295 6.88 -24.34 -2.92
CA SER A 295 8.28 -24.16 -3.33
C SER A 295 9.17 -23.64 -2.18
N SER A 296 8.65 -22.76 -1.33
CA SER A 296 9.38 -22.25 -0.16
C SER A 296 9.66 -23.32 0.89
N MET A 297 8.81 -24.37 0.99
CA MET A 297 9.01 -25.47 1.94
C MET A 297 10.32 -26.21 1.66
N TYR A 298 10.61 -26.49 0.39
CA TYR A 298 11.85 -27.15 0.00
C TYR A 298 13.07 -26.32 0.41
N LYS A 299 13.05 -25.01 0.10
CA LYS A 299 14.11 -24.07 0.52
C LYS A 299 14.26 -24.06 2.04
N ARG A 300 13.15 -24.05 2.78
CA ARG A 300 13.15 -24.03 4.24
C ARG A 300 13.72 -25.31 4.84
N ASN A 301 13.35 -26.47 4.30
CA ASN A 301 13.88 -27.76 4.75
C ASN A 301 15.39 -27.86 4.49
N ILE A 302 15.88 -27.36 3.35
CA ILE A 302 17.33 -27.27 3.08
C ILE A 302 18.01 -26.32 4.07
N GLN A 303 17.44 -25.15 4.37
CA GLN A 303 17.98 -24.24 5.39
C GLN A 303 18.07 -24.89 6.78
N ARG A 304 17.13 -25.78 7.14
CA ARG A 304 17.20 -26.50 8.43
C ARG A 304 18.38 -27.47 8.48
N LEU A 305 18.76 -28.08 7.34
CA LEU A 305 19.92 -28.97 7.27
C LEU A 305 21.24 -28.24 7.56
N THR A 306 21.33 -26.94 7.25
CA THR A 306 22.53 -26.14 7.55
C THR A 306 22.76 -25.96 9.05
N GLN A 307 21.73 -26.17 9.88
CA GLN A 307 21.82 -26.05 11.34
C GLN A 307 22.36 -27.32 12.01
N THR A 308 22.22 -28.48 11.35
CA THR A 308 22.57 -29.79 11.92
C THR A 308 23.77 -30.43 11.23
N TYR A 309 24.06 -30.05 9.98
CA TYR A 309 25.11 -30.64 9.17
C TYR A 309 26.12 -29.60 8.72
N LEU A 310 27.40 -29.95 8.77
CA LEU A 310 28.48 -29.18 8.13
C LEU A 310 28.69 -29.61 6.67
N THR A 311 28.53 -30.90 6.38
CA THR A 311 28.69 -31.46 5.04
C THR A 311 27.69 -32.61 4.87
N LEU A 312 26.98 -32.62 3.75
CA LEU A 312 25.91 -33.57 3.47
C LEU A 312 25.90 -33.93 1.98
N SER A 313 25.59 -35.19 1.64
CA SER A 313 25.52 -35.59 0.23
C SER A 313 24.28 -35.03 -0.46
N LEU A 314 24.37 -34.78 -1.76
CA LEU A 314 23.22 -34.35 -2.57
C LEU A 314 22.08 -35.37 -2.56
N GLN A 315 22.41 -36.66 -2.44
CA GLN A 315 21.40 -37.71 -2.33
C GLN A 315 20.70 -37.69 -0.97
N ASP A 316 21.43 -37.45 0.13
CA ASP A 316 20.83 -37.34 1.45
C ASP A 316 19.96 -36.08 1.58
N ILE A 317 20.37 -34.97 0.95
CA ILE A 317 19.53 -33.77 0.82
C ILE A 317 18.25 -34.10 0.07
N ALA A 318 18.36 -34.79 -1.08
CA ALA A 318 17.19 -35.18 -1.86
C ALA A 318 16.23 -36.06 -1.05
N ASN A 319 16.76 -37.07 -0.35
CA ASN A 319 15.96 -37.95 0.50
C ASN A 319 15.30 -37.20 1.67
N SER A 320 16.05 -36.32 2.34
CA SER A 320 15.58 -35.58 3.53
C SER A 320 14.50 -34.55 3.19
N VAL A 321 14.57 -33.97 1.99
CA VAL A 321 13.68 -32.90 1.51
C VAL A 321 12.66 -33.44 0.50
N GLN A 322 12.57 -34.76 0.33
CA GLN A 322 11.61 -35.44 -0.56
C GLN A 322 11.69 -34.98 -2.03
N LEU A 323 12.91 -34.72 -2.54
CA LEU A 323 13.16 -34.41 -3.95
C LEU A 323 13.42 -35.71 -4.75
N ASN A 324 13.17 -35.67 -6.06
CA ASN A 324 13.22 -36.88 -6.89
C ASN A 324 14.64 -37.36 -7.17
N SER A 325 15.63 -36.46 -7.13
CA SER A 325 17.01 -36.80 -7.49
C SER A 325 18.05 -35.88 -6.85
N ALA A 326 19.29 -36.38 -6.75
CA ALA A 326 20.45 -35.56 -6.37
C ALA A 326 20.67 -34.35 -7.29
N LYS A 327 20.30 -34.45 -8.58
CA LYS A 327 20.38 -33.33 -9.54
C LYS A 327 19.38 -32.22 -9.23
N GLU A 328 18.18 -32.60 -8.80
CA GLU A 328 17.15 -31.65 -8.37
C GLU A 328 17.58 -30.95 -7.08
N ALA A 329 18.14 -31.69 -6.12
CA ALA A 329 18.74 -31.12 -4.93
C ALA A 329 19.89 -30.16 -5.26
N GLU A 330 20.77 -30.52 -6.20
CA GLU A 330 21.86 -29.64 -6.65
C GLU A 330 21.34 -28.33 -7.22
N MET A 331 20.30 -28.39 -8.07
CA MET A 331 19.67 -27.21 -8.65
C MET A 331 19.05 -26.29 -7.58
N HIS A 332 18.36 -26.85 -6.59
CA HIS A 332 17.81 -26.08 -5.47
C HIS A 332 18.91 -25.43 -4.64
N VAL A 333 19.96 -26.17 -4.26
CA VAL A 333 21.08 -25.64 -3.49
C VAL A 333 21.80 -24.53 -4.25
N LEU A 334 22.04 -24.72 -5.56
CA LEU A 334 22.67 -23.71 -6.41
C LEU A 334 21.84 -22.42 -6.45
N GLN A 335 20.53 -22.54 -6.63
CA GLN A 335 19.63 -21.38 -6.65
C GLN A 335 19.62 -20.65 -5.30
N MET A 336 19.60 -21.40 -4.18
CA MET A 336 19.64 -20.80 -2.85
C MET A 336 20.96 -20.09 -2.55
N ILE A 337 22.10 -20.60 -3.06
CA ILE A 337 23.40 -19.91 -2.97
C ILE A 337 23.37 -18.62 -3.79
N GLN A 338 22.83 -18.66 -5.02
CA GLN A 338 22.73 -17.49 -5.89
C GLN A 338 21.81 -16.39 -5.31
N ASP A 339 20.69 -16.80 -4.69
CA ASP A 339 19.74 -15.90 -4.05
C ASP A 339 20.24 -15.37 -2.68
N GLY A 340 21.39 -15.87 -2.19
CA GLY A 340 21.95 -15.48 -0.88
C GLY A 340 21.18 -16.05 0.32
N GLU A 341 20.39 -17.11 0.12
CA GLU A 341 19.54 -17.73 1.15
C GLU A 341 20.31 -18.72 2.03
N ILE A 342 21.40 -19.30 1.52
CA ILE A 342 22.36 -20.15 2.26
C ILE A 342 23.79 -19.87 1.77
N PHE A 343 24.77 -20.10 2.64
CA PHE A 343 26.18 -20.10 2.29
C PHE A 343 26.67 -21.54 2.19
N ALA A 344 27.01 -21.99 0.99
CA ALA A 344 27.43 -23.37 0.75
C ALA A 344 28.33 -23.50 -0.48
N THR A 345 29.12 -24.57 -0.53
CA THR A 345 29.93 -24.96 -1.70
C THR A 345 29.56 -26.37 -2.14
N ILE A 346 29.36 -26.56 -3.44
CA ILE A 346 29.01 -27.85 -4.05
C ILE A 346 30.28 -28.50 -4.63
N ASN A 347 30.57 -29.73 -4.21
CA ASN A 347 31.59 -30.56 -4.83
C ASN A 347 30.93 -31.63 -5.71
N GLN A 348 30.93 -31.40 -7.01
CA GLN A 348 30.31 -32.30 -7.98
C GLN A 348 31.05 -33.64 -8.14
N LYS A 349 32.36 -33.71 -7.85
CA LYS A 349 33.11 -34.97 -7.96
C LYS A 349 32.68 -35.96 -6.90
N ASP A 350 32.49 -35.47 -5.68
CA ASP A 350 32.14 -36.30 -4.53
C ASP A 350 30.62 -36.32 -4.26
N GLY A 351 29.85 -35.48 -4.96
CA GLY A 351 28.40 -35.35 -4.76
C GLY A 351 28.02 -34.77 -3.40
N MET A 352 28.89 -33.92 -2.82
CA MET A 352 28.74 -33.38 -1.47
C MET A 352 28.51 -31.87 -1.46
N VAL A 353 27.68 -31.40 -0.53
CA VAL A 353 27.48 -29.99 -0.23
C VAL A 353 28.10 -29.69 1.12
N ARG A 354 29.00 -28.71 1.17
CA ARG A 354 29.57 -28.20 2.42
C ARG A 354 28.91 -26.87 2.76
N PHE A 355 28.20 -26.83 3.89
CA PHE A 355 27.58 -25.63 4.42
C PHE A 355 28.64 -24.75 5.11
N LEU A 356 28.49 -23.44 4.96
CA LEU A 356 29.40 -22.42 5.46
C LEU A 356 28.64 -21.45 6.36
N GLU A 357 29.39 -20.71 7.18
CA GLU A 357 28.86 -19.57 7.92
C GLU A 357 28.76 -18.34 7.02
N ASP A 358 27.99 -17.34 7.48
CA ASP A 358 27.88 -16.04 6.82
C ASP A 358 29.27 -15.40 6.66
N PRO A 359 29.69 -15.05 5.42
CA PRO A 359 31.00 -14.46 5.18
C PRO A 359 31.11 -13.01 5.68
N GLU A 360 30.01 -12.35 6.07
CA GLU A 360 30.03 -10.96 6.54
C GLU A 360 30.82 -10.83 7.85
N GLN A 361 31.86 -9.98 7.82
CA GLN A 361 32.74 -9.75 8.96
C GLN A 361 32.49 -8.41 9.65
N TYR A 362 31.52 -7.61 9.16
CA TYR A 362 31.17 -6.28 9.66
C TYR A 362 32.33 -5.26 9.57
N LYS A 363 33.25 -5.44 8.60
CA LYS A 363 34.46 -4.62 8.44
C LYS A 363 34.50 -3.84 7.13
N THR A 364 33.49 -3.98 6.29
CA THR A 364 33.47 -3.39 4.95
C THR A 364 32.97 -1.95 5.00
N CYS A 365 33.39 -1.12 4.04
CA CYS A 365 32.83 0.22 3.87
C CYS A 365 31.31 0.17 3.62
N GLN A 366 30.83 -0.87 2.93
CA GLN A 366 29.41 -1.11 2.70
C GLN A 366 28.63 -1.26 4.01
N MET A 367 29.20 -1.97 5.01
CA MET A 367 28.57 -2.06 6.33
C MET A 367 28.53 -0.71 7.04
N ILE A 368 29.58 0.11 6.92
CA ILE A 368 29.60 1.48 7.48
C ILE A 368 28.50 2.33 6.84
N GLU A 369 28.37 2.32 5.51
CA GLU A 369 27.31 3.03 4.78
C GLU A 369 25.90 2.55 5.18
N HIS A 370 25.72 1.24 5.38
CA HIS A 370 24.45 0.67 5.83
C HIS A 370 24.09 1.13 7.25
N ILE A 371 25.06 1.16 8.16
CA ILE A 371 24.89 1.65 9.53
C ILE A 371 24.58 3.14 9.52
N ASP A 372 25.32 3.94 8.76
CA ASP A 372 25.09 5.38 8.65
C ASP A 372 23.68 5.69 8.11
N SER A 373 23.25 5.01 7.04
CA SER A 373 21.88 5.10 6.52
C SER A 373 20.84 4.73 7.58
N SER A 374 21.09 3.70 8.39
CA SER A 374 20.20 3.29 9.48
C SER A 374 20.13 4.36 10.58
N ILE A 375 21.27 4.97 10.94
CA ILE A 375 21.34 6.07 11.91
C ILE A 375 20.57 7.28 11.40
N GLN A 376 20.77 7.68 10.14
CA GLN A 376 20.06 8.80 9.52
C GLN A 376 18.53 8.59 9.55
N ARG A 377 18.06 7.37 9.26
CA ARG A 377 16.65 7.01 9.38
C ARG A 377 16.12 7.13 10.81
N ILE A 378 16.86 6.64 11.80
CA ILE A 378 16.48 6.73 13.22
C ILE A 378 16.44 8.19 13.66
N MET A 379 17.41 9.01 13.27
CA MET A 379 17.43 10.45 13.57
C MET A 379 16.25 11.19 12.93
N ALA A 380 15.87 10.85 11.69
CA ALA A 380 14.69 11.41 11.05
C ALA A 380 13.41 11.03 11.82
N LEU A 381 13.26 9.75 12.21
CA LEU A 381 12.13 9.28 13.01
C LEU A 381 12.08 9.97 14.39
N SER A 382 13.22 10.15 15.06
CA SER A 382 13.28 10.84 16.36
C SER A 382 12.83 12.29 16.26
N ARG A 383 13.31 13.04 15.24
CA ARG A 383 12.88 14.42 15.00
C ARG A 383 11.38 14.50 14.77
N LYS A 384 10.83 13.55 14.01
CA LYS A 384 9.40 13.47 13.76
C LYS A 384 8.59 13.18 15.02
N LEU A 385 9.06 12.26 15.86
CA LEU A 385 8.41 11.93 17.13
C LEU A 385 8.41 13.13 18.07
N THR A 386 9.51 13.89 18.12
CA THR A 386 9.57 15.16 18.87
C THR A 386 8.56 16.19 18.34
N ALA A 387 8.49 16.38 17.01
CA ALA A 387 7.51 17.30 16.43
C ALA A 387 6.05 16.86 16.70
N MET A 388 5.77 15.56 16.69
CA MET A 388 4.46 15.02 17.04
C MET A 388 4.12 15.27 18.52
N ASP A 389 5.07 15.07 19.43
CA ASP A 389 4.91 15.32 20.87
C ASP A 389 4.66 16.81 21.15
N GLU A 390 5.39 17.71 20.48
CA GLU A 390 5.18 19.16 20.55
C GLU A 390 3.79 19.55 20.06
N ASN A 391 3.36 19.02 18.92
CA ASN A 391 2.03 19.27 18.36
C ASN A 391 0.92 18.82 19.32
N ILE A 392 1.01 17.59 19.86
CA ILE A 392 0.03 17.06 20.83
C ILE A 392 0.04 17.87 22.13
N SER A 393 1.23 18.23 22.63
CA SER A 393 1.38 19.01 23.86
C SER A 393 0.83 20.42 23.75
N SER A 394 0.81 20.99 22.55
CA SER A 394 0.23 22.31 22.25
C SER A 394 -1.28 22.28 21.94
N ASP A 395 -1.89 21.10 21.77
CA ASP A 395 -3.32 20.98 21.46
C ASP A 395 -4.18 21.45 22.64
N ALA A 396 -5.08 22.40 22.37
CA ALA A 396 -6.01 22.95 23.35
C ALA A 396 -6.88 21.89 24.04
N LEU A 397 -7.29 20.84 23.32
CA LEU A 397 -8.08 19.74 23.89
C LEU A 397 -7.26 18.89 24.85
N PHE A 398 -5.99 18.65 24.53
CA PHE A 398 -5.06 17.92 25.38
C PHE A 398 -4.75 18.72 26.65
N LEU A 399 -4.35 19.99 26.50
CA LEU A 399 -4.09 20.91 27.61
C LEU A 399 -5.30 21.07 28.54
N GLY A 400 -6.51 21.13 27.98
CA GLY A 400 -7.75 21.20 28.75
C GLY A 400 -8.02 19.95 29.60
N LYS A 401 -7.61 18.75 29.16
CA LYS A 401 -7.73 17.51 29.94
C LYS A 401 -6.63 17.40 30.99
N VAL A 402 -5.37 17.62 30.61
CA VAL A 402 -4.22 17.54 31.53
C VAL A 402 -4.32 18.59 32.64
N GLY A 403 -4.79 19.80 32.32
CA GLY A 403 -5.06 20.84 33.33
C GLY A 403 -6.14 20.46 34.35
N ARG A 404 -7.16 19.69 33.93
CA ARG A 404 -8.22 19.18 34.82
C ARG A 404 -7.76 17.99 35.67
N GLU A 405 -6.92 17.10 35.12
CA GLU A 405 -6.34 16.00 35.89
C GLU A 405 -5.32 16.49 36.93
N ARG A 406 -4.54 17.53 36.64
CA ARG A 406 -3.66 18.16 37.63
C ARG A 406 -4.40 18.80 38.80
N GLN A 407 -5.66 19.23 38.62
CA GLN A 407 -6.50 19.72 39.72
C GLN A 407 -7.13 18.60 40.56
N ARG A 408 -7.09 17.34 40.11
CA ARG A 408 -7.66 16.19 40.85
C ARG A 408 -6.69 15.53 41.83
N PHE A 409 -5.41 15.84 41.75
CA PHE A 409 -4.45 15.46 42.79
C PHE A 409 -4.49 16.51 43.89
N ASP A 410 -5.49 16.40 44.77
CA ASP A 410 -5.50 17.13 46.04
C ASP A 410 -4.26 16.72 46.85
N PHE A 411 -3.66 17.70 47.51
CA PHE A 411 -2.43 17.60 48.30
C PHE A 411 -2.51 16.64 49.52
N ASP A 412 -3.69 16.05 49.77
CA ASP A 412 -3.97 15.20 50.94
C ASP A 412 -3.67 13.71 50.73
N ASP A 413 -3.35 13.26 49.51
CA ASP A 413 -3.03 11.85 49.20
C ASP A 413 -1.54 11.47 49.43
N PHE A 414 -0.74 12.36 50.04
CA PHE A 414 0.56 11.96 50.58
C PHE A 414 0.36 11.31 51.95
N ASP A 415 0.14 9.99 51.92
CA ASP A 415 0.22 9.11 53.08
C ASP A 415 1.46 9.46 53.92
N THR A 416 1.21 9.90 55.16
CA THR A 416 2.23 10.15 56.17
C THR A 416 3.13 8.93 56.35
N VAL A 417 4.43 9.14 56.21
CA VAL A 417 5.53 8.19 56.48
C VAL A 417 5.24 7.38 57.75
N PRO A 418 5.29 6.03 57.74
CA PRO A 418 5.14 5.24 58.95
C PRO A 418 6.32 5.50 59.89
N GLN A 419 6.10 6.30 60.94
CA GLN A 419 7.00 6.34 62.09
C GLN A 419 6.78 5.07 62.92
N LYS A 420 7.64 4.06 62.72
CA LYS A 420 8.17 3.17 63.76
C LYS A 420 9.02 2.07 63.12
N PHE A 421 10.33 2.21 63.25
CA PHE A 421 11.23 1.05 63.33
C PHE A 421 11.19 0.58 64.79
N ASN A 422 10.67 -0.61 65.04
CA ASN A 422 10.97 -1.34 66.27
C ASN A 422 12.29 -2.08 66.06
N ILE A 423 13.23 -1.81 66.97
CA ILE A 423 14.53 -2.47 67.13
C ILE A 423 14.33 -3.91 67.60
#